data_AF-A0AAU3VG47-F1
#
_entry.id   AF-A0AAU3VG47-F1
#
_cell.length_a   1.000
_cell.length_b   1.000
_cell.length_c   1.000
_cell.angle_alpha   90.00
_cell.angle_beta   90.00
_cell.angle_gamma   90.00
#
_symmetry.space_group_name_H-M   'P 1'
#
loop_
_entity.id
_entity.type
_entity.pdbx_description
1 polymer ?
#
loop_
_entity_poly.entity_id
_entity_poly.type
_entity_poly.pdbx_seq_one_letter_code
_entity_poly.pdbx_strand_id
1 'polypeptide(L)'
;MTETTATSRATGAVAAGLATIAADGTVLDTWFPAPELVAAPGPAGTERLSAEQAAELLGDAAPKALGPDPRRGVEVVAVRTVIASTDDKPLDAHDAYLRLHLLSHRLVKPNGQNLDGIFGLLANVVWTSIGPVPVGDIERARLAARAEGLHLAVYGVDKFPRMTDYVVPAGVRIADADRVRLGAHLASGTTVMHEGFCNFNAGTLGTSMVEGRISQGVIVGDGSDIGGGASIMGTLSGGGKTVVSIGERCLLGAEAGIGISLGDDCVVEAGLYVTAGTRVSLPDETIVKAKELSGANNLLFRRNSITGAVEVLQRTGSWGGLNEILHSHN
;
A
#
# COMPACT_ATOMS: atom_id res chain seq x y z
N MET A 1 1.48 -39.03 -12.75
CA MET A 1 2.28 -38.18 -13.64
C MET A 1 1.36 -37.14 -14.24
N THR A 2 1.44 -35.91 -13.72
CA THR A 2 1.35 -34.63 -14.43
C THR A 2 1.76 -33.61 -13.38
N GLU A 3 3.07 -33.38 -13.28
CA GLU A 3 3.63 -32.23 -12.58
C GLU A 3 3.11 -30.97 -13.27
N THR A 4 2.27 -30.22 -12.59
CA THR A 4 1.95 -28.86 -12.99
C THR A 4 3.13 -28.00 -12.53
N THR A 5 4.09 -27.81 -13.42
CA THR A 5 5.22 -26.89 -13.24
C THR A 5 4.69 -25.45 -13.16
N ALA A 6 4.46 -24.98 -11.93
CA ALA A 6 4.34 -23.55 -11.64
C ALA A 6 5.68 -22.89 -11.97
N THR A 7 5.80 -22.38 -13.19
CA THR A 7 6.96 -21.60 -13.62
C THR A 7 6.77 -20.15 -13.18
N SER A 8 6.85 -19.88 -11.87
CA SER A 8 7.15 -18.51 -11.41
C SER A 8 8.64 -18.28 -11.63
N ARG A 9 9.03 -17.83 -12.82
CA ARG A 9 10.35 -17.18 -12.95
C ARG A 9 10.27 -15.92 -12.12
N ALA A 10 10.85 -15.95 -10.92
CA ALA A 10 11.00 -14.77 -10.09
C ALA A 10 11.59 -13.65 -10.95
N THR A 11 10.82 -12.59 -11.15
CA THR A 11 11.27 -11.42 -11.90
C THR A 11 12.15 -10.60 -10.98
N GLY A 12 13.31 -10.19 -11.46
CA GLY A 12 14.10 -9.16 -10.80
C GLY A 12 13.57 -7.76 -11.12
N ALA A 13 14.21 -6.74 -10.57
CA ALA A 13 13.93 -5.35 -10.91
C ALA A 13 15.20 -4.52 -10.97
N VAL A 14 15.16 -3.46 -11.76
CA VAL A 14 16.24 -2.47 -11.86
C VAL A 14 15.66 -1.07 -11.95
N ALA A 15 16.37 -0.11 -11.38
CA ALA A 15 16.08 1.30 -11.60
C ALA A 15 17.33 2.15 -11.35
N ALA A 16 17.51 3.19 -12.17
CA ALA A 16 18.31 4.34 -11.78
C ALA A 16 17.43 5.31 -10.96
N GLY A 17 18.02 6.02 -10.00
CA GLY A 17 17.30 6.93 -9.13
C GLY A 17 18.18 7.97 -8.45
N LEU A 18 17.55 8.86 -7.69
CA LEU A 18 18.20 9.87 -6.87
C LEU A 18 17.95 9.56 -5.40
N ALA A 19 19.01 9.40 -4.62
CA ALA A 19 18.92 9.13 -3.19
C ALA A 19 19.37 10.33 -2.36
N THR A 20 18.62 10.64 -1.29
CA THR A 20 19.09 11.58 -0.26
C THR A 20 19.76 10.82 0.87
N ILE A 21 21.03 11.13 1.12
CA ILE A 21 21.86 10.46 2.13
C ILE A 21 22.25 11.47 3.23
N ALA A 22 22.04 11.09 4.48
CA ALA A 22 22.46 11.88 5.65
C ALA A 22 23.99 11.82 5.84
N ALA A 23 24.53 12.74 6.64
CA ALA A 23 25.97 12.82 6.89
C ALA A 23 26.59 11.55 7.49
N ASP A 24 25.80 10.71 8.17
CA ASP A 24 26.22 9.43 8.75
C ASP A 24 26.11 8.24 7.78
N GLY A 25 25.71 8.49 6.52
CA GLY A 25 25.49 7.47 5.50
C GLY A 25 24.08 6.89 5.48
N THR A 26 23.18 7.31 6.39
CA THR A 26 21.79 6.85 6.40
C THR A 26 21.06 7.31 5.14
N VAL A 27 20.49 6.37 4.39
CA VAL A 27 19.60 6.69 3.27
C VAL A 27 18.26 7.15 3.83
N LEU A 28 17.89 8.39 3.56
CA LEU A 28 16.60 8.94 3.97
C LEU A 28 15.52 8.53 2.97
N ASP A 29 15.81 8.69 1.68
CA ASP A 29 14.92 8.26 0.60
C ASP A 29 15.67 7.90 -0.69
N THR A 30 14.95 7.28 -1.62
CA THR A 30 15.40 7.13 -3.00
C THR A 30 14.22 7.21 -3.95
N TRP A 31 14.29 8.12 -4.92
CA TRP A 31 13.30 8.29 -5.97
C TRP A 31 13.74 7.59 -7.26
N PHE A 32 12.89 6.70 -7.77
CA PHE A 32 13.11 5.94 -8.99
C PHE A 32 12.06 6.33 -10.04
N PRO A 33 12.38 7.20 -11.02
CA PRO A 33 11.38 7.70 -11.97
C PRO A 33 10.88 6.64 -12.98
N ALA A 34 11.71 5.66 -13.31
CA ALA A 34 11.42 4.63 -14.29
C ALA A 34 11.92 3.26 -13.83
N PRO A 35 11.28 2.64 -12.82
CA PRO A 35 11.62 1.28 -12.40
C PRO A 35 11.12 0.26 -13.43
N GLU A 36 11.83 -0.85 -13.56
CA GLU A 36 11.51 -1.90 -14.52
C GLU A 36 11.66 -3.30 -13.92
N LEU A 37 10.76 -4.21 -14.31
CA LEU A 37 10.93 -5.65 -14.03
C LEU A 37 11.79 -6.30 -15.10
N VAL A 38 12.79 -7.08 -14.69
CA VAL A 38 13.80 -7.67 -15.57
C VAL A 38 13.98 -9.15 -15.22
N ALA A 39 13.93 -10.03 -16.23
CA ALA A 39 14.02 -11.48 -16.01
C ALA A 39 15.41 -11.96 -15.55
N ALA A 40 16.47 -11.24 -15.89
CA ALA A 40 17.86 -11.55 -15.52
C ALA A 40 18.61 -10.24 -15.21
N PRO A 41 18.34 -9.61 -14.04
CA PRO A 41 18.80 -8.25 -13.73
C PRO A 41 20.29 -8.18 -13.35
N GLY A 42 20.92 -9.32 -13.06
CA GLY A 42 22.27 -9.41 -12.49
C GLY A 42 22.26 -9.56 -10.96
N PRO A 43 23.42 -9.39 -10.29
CA PRO A 43 23.53 -9.48 -8.85
C PRO A 43 22.77 -8.34 -8.16
N ALA A 44 22.14 -8.64 -7.03
CA ALA A 44 21.46 -7.63 -6.21
C ALA A 44 22.46 -6.64 -5.60
N GLY A 45 22.05 -5.38 -5.47
CA GLY A 45 22.84 -4.33 -4.85
C GLY A 45 22.56 -2.95 -5.42
N THR A 46 23.17 -1.94 -4.81
CA THR A 46 23.10 -0.56 -5.25
C THR A 46 24.50 -0.01 -5.52
N GLU A 47 24.67 0.64 -6.67
CA GLU A 47 25.90 1.34 -7.04
C GLU A 47 25.63 2.83 -7.21
N ARG A 48 26.62 3.66 -6.85
CA ARG A 48 26.58 5.11 -7.10
C ARG A 48 26.95 5.36 -8.56
N LEU A 49 26.20 6.23 -9.23
CA LEU A 49 26.44 6.62 -10.62
C LEU A 49 27.28 7.90 -10.70
N SER A 50 28.06 8.02 -11.77
CA SER A 50 28.68 9.30 -12.15
C SER A 50 27.63 10.29 -12.65
N ALA A 51 28.01 11.56 -12.77
CA ALA A 51 27.12 12.58 -13.34
C ALA A 51 26.75 12.26 -14.81
N GLU A 52 27.70 11.73 -15.59
CA GLU A 52 27.48 11.33 -16.98
C GLU A 52 26.51 10.15 -17.07
N GLN A 53 26.67 9.13 -16.23
CA GLN A 53 25.75 7.99 -16.16
C GLN A 53 24.35 8.41 -15.68
N ALA A 54 24.28 9.35 -14.73
CA ALA A 54 23.01 9.92 -14.29
C ALA A 54 22.31 10.67 -15.43
N ALA A 55 23.04 11.45 -16.24
CA ALA A 55 22.48 12.12 -17.41
C ALA A 55 21.94 11.11 -18.44
N GLU A 56 22.67 10.03 -18.70
CA GLU A 56 22.28 8.98 -19.65
C GLU A 56 21.00 8.26 -19.20
N LEU A 57 20.90 7.88 -17.92
CA LEU A 57 19.82 7.03 -17.41
C LEU A 57 18.59 7.82 -16.90
N LEU A 58 18.79 9.05 -16.43
CA LEU A 58 17.73 9.87 -15.79
C LEU A 58 17.47 11.19 -16.54
N GLY A 59 18.23 11.47 -17.59
CA GLY A 59 18.15 12.68 -18.41
C GLY A 59 19.03 13.84 -17.93
N ASP A 60 19.24 14.82 -18.81
CA ASP A 60 20.19 15.94 -18.64
C ASP A 60 19.95 16.83 -17.40
N ALA A 61 18.77 16.76 -16.79
CA ALA A 61 18.45 17.50 -15.57
C ALA A 61 18.97 16.80 -14.31
N ALA A 62 19.12 15.48 -14.31
CA ALA A 62 19.49 14.71 -13.12
C ALA A 62 20.82 15.14 -12.49
N PRO A 63 21.90 15.42 -13.25
CA PRO A 63 23.16 15.90 -12.66
C PRO A 63 23.02 17.19 -11.85
N LYS A 64 22.04 18.05 -12.21
CA LYS A 64 21.80 19.33 -11.53
C LYS A 64 21.18 19.16 -10.14
N ALA A 65 20.59 17.99 -9.87
CA ALA A 65 20.03 17.66 -8.56
C ALA A 65 21.08 17.07 -7.61
N LEU A 66 22.27 16.71 -8.11
CA LEU A 66 23.30 16.04 -7.33
C LEU A 66 24.13 17.01 -6.50
N GLY A 67 24.60 16.54 -5.36
CA GLY A 67 25.53 17.24 -4.50
C GLY A 67 24.99 17.55 -3.11
N PRO A 68 25.77 18.27 -2.29
CA PRO A 68 25.40 18.57 -0.92
C PRO A 68 24.28 19.61 -0.84
N ASP A 69 23.37 19.43 0.11
CA ASP A 69 22.45 20.47 0.59
C ASP A 69 22.82 20.83 2.03
N PRO A 70 23.61 21.91 2.25
CA PRO A 70 24.06 22.32 3.58
C PRO A 70 22.92 22.68 4.53
N ARG A 71 21.78 23.13 3.99
CA ARG A 71 20.63 23.52 4.81
C ARG A 71 20.08 22.30 5.53
N ARG A 72 19.96 21.19 4.80
CA ARG A 72 19.50 19.90 5.33
C ARG A 72 20.62 19.05 5.93
N GLY A 73 21.88 19.31 5.59
CA GLY A 73 23.03 18.49 6.02
C GLY A 73 23.01 17.09 5.39
N VAL A 74 22.65 17.02 4.11
CA VAL A 74 22.52 15.78 3.34
C VAL A 74 23.25 15.92 2.01
N GLU A 75 23.48 14.80 1.33
CA GLU A 75 23.94 14.75 -0.06
C GLU A 75 22.87 14.06 -0.92
N VAL A 76 22.58 14.61 -2.09
CA VAL A 76 21.79 13.94 -3.13
C VAL A 76 22.75 13.25 -4.11
N VAL A 77 22.58 11.95 -4.30
CA VAL A 77 23.43 11.14 -5.19
C VAL A 77 22.59 10.37 -6.20
N ALA A 78 23.14 10.14 -7.38
CA ALA A 78 22.55 9.23 -8.35
C ALA A 78 22.96 7.79 -8.03
N VAL A 79 22.01 6.87 -8.09
CA VAL A 79 22.22 5.45 -7.82
C VAL A 79 21.57 4.59 -8.89
N ARG A 80 22.08 3.36 -9.06
CA ARG A 80 21.39 2.29 -9.76
C ARG A 80 21.22 1.12 -8.80
N THR A 81 19.99 0.69 -8.62
CA THR A 81 19.62 -0.40 -7.70
C THR A 81 19.12 -1.59 -8.51
N VAL A 82 19.58 -2.77 -8.11
CA VAL A 82 19.23 -4.06 -8.70
C VAL A 82 18.64 -4.95 -7.61
N ILE A 83 17.45 -5.47 -7.86
CA ILE A 83 16.82 -6.56 -7.12
C ILE A 83 16.96 -7.81 -7.97
N ALA A 84 17.71 -8.81 -7.49
CA ALA A 84 17.93 -10.06 -8.23
C ALA A 84 16.63 -10.86 -8.42
N SER A 85 15.79 -10.89 -7.39
CA SER A 85 14.51 -11.59 -7.35
C SER A 85 13.54 -10.85 -6.43
N THR A 86 12.31 -10.61 -6.89
CA THR A 86 11.25 -10.02 -6.06
C THR A 86 10.82 -10.93 -4.90
N ASP A 87 11.16 -12.22 -4.93
CA ASP A 87 10.85 -13.17 -3.85
C ASP A 87 11.85 -13.09 -2.69
N ASP A 88 13.04 -12.53 -2.93
CA ASP A 88 14.04 -12.31 -1.89
C ASP A 88 13.64 -11.14 -1.00
N LYS A 89 14.05 -11.19 0.27
CA LYS A 89 13.86 -10.07 1.20
C LYS A 89 14.61 -8.84 0.70
N PRO A 90 14.09 -7.62 0.95
CA PRO A 90 14.83 -6.41 0.63
C PRO A 90 16.19 -6.40 1.34
N LEU A 91 17.24 -6.03 0.60
CA LEU A 91 18.62 -6.04 1.07
C LEU A 91 18.97 -4.81 1.92
N ASP A 92 18.56 -3.64 1.46
CA ASP A 92 18.88 -2.34 2.04
C ASP A 92 17.75 -1.31 1.83
N ALA A 93 17.98 -0.05 2.20
CA ALA A 93 17.00 1.01 2.04
C ALA A 93 16.68 1.30 0.56
N HIS A 94 17.66 1.26 -0.34
CA HIS A 94 17.42 1.54 -1.76
C HIS A 94 16.55 0.44 -2.40
N ASP A 95 16.83 -0.82 -2.07
CA ASP A 95 16.01 -1.98 -2.45
C ASP A 95 14.57 -1.80 -1.94
N ALA A 96 14.40 -1.46 -0.65
CA ALA A 96 13.09 -1.19 -0.06
C ALA A 96 12.32 -0.10 -0.82
N TYR A 97 12.95 1.04 -1.13
CA TYR A 97 12.32 2.10 -1.92
C TYR A 97 11.97 1.65 -3.34
N LEU A 98 12.82 0.86 -4.00
CA LEU A 98 12.53 0.33 -5.34
C LEU A 98 11.29 -0.58 -5.31
N ARG A 99 11.17 -1.46 -4.31
CA ARG A 99 9.97 -2.31 -4.14
C ARG A 99 8.70 -1.48 -3.96
N LEU A 100 8.75 -0.41 -3.17
CA LEU A 100 7.60 0.47 -2.99
C LEU A 100 7.23 1.19 -4.30
N HIS A 101 8.22 1.60 -5.10
CA HIS A 101 7.97 2.14 -6.45
C HIS A 101 7.33 1.10 -7.37
N LEU A 102 7.78 -0.16 -7.36
CA LEU A 102 7.18 -1.22 -8.19
C LEU A 102 5.67 -1.38 -7.92
N LEU A 103 5.23 -1.25 -6.66
CA LEU A 103 3.81 -1.27 -6.30
C LEU A 103 3.08 -0.04 -6.82
N SER A 104 3.60 1.15 -6.56
CA SER A 104 2.93 2.41 -6.91
C SER A 104 2.95 2.74 -8.40
N HIS A 105 3.93 2.22 -9.15
CA HIS A 105 3.94 2.20 -10.61
C HIS A 105 3.03 1.11 -11.21
N ARG A 106 2.44 0.25 -10.37
CA ARG A 106 1.59 -0.89 -10.76
C ARG A 106 2.31 -1.96 -11.59
N LEU A 107 3.63 -2.07 -11.44
CA LEU A 107 4.43 -3.12 -12.06
C LEU A 107 4.28 -4.44 -11.30
N VAL A 108 4.07 -4.34 -9.98
CA VAL A 108 3.80 -5.47 -9.09
C VAL A 108 2.49 -5.20 -8.35
N LYS A 109 1.63 -6.21 -8.24
CA LYS A 109 0.40 -6.13 -7.43
C LYS A 109 0.73 -6.29 -5.94
N PRO A 110 -0.11 -5.80 -5.01
CA PRO A 110 0.03 -6.10 -3.59
C PRO A 110 0.21 -7.61 -3.35
N ASN A 111 1.10 -7.96 -2.43
CA ASN A 111 1.51 -9.33 -2.10
C ASN A 111 2.23 -10.09 -3.24
N GLY A 112 2.59 -9.42 -4.33
CA GLY A 112 3.33 -9.99 -5.46
C GLY A 112 4.86 -9.89 -5.35
N GLN A 113 5.38 -9.42 -4.22
CA GLN A 113 6.81 -9.37 -3.91
C GLN A 113 7.03 -9.47 -2.40
N ASN A 114 8.23 -9.87 -2.00
CA ASN A 114 8.63 -9.96 -0.61
C ASN A 114 8.99 -8.57 -0.05
N LEU A 115 8.42 -8.24 1.12
CA LEU A 115 8.67 -7.00 1.86
C LEU A 115 9.03 -7.28 3.33
N ASP A 116 9.39 -8.53 3.66
CA ASP A 116 9.72 -8.92 5.01
C ASP A 116 10.91 -8.10 5.53
N GLY A 117 10.74 -7.51 6.72
CA GLY A 117 11.79 -6.72 7.35
C GLY A 117 11.94 -5.30 6.84
N ILE A 118 11.11 -4.84 5.89
CA ILE A 118 11.21 -3.49 5.29
C ILE A 118 11.25 -2.35 6.33
N PHE A 119 10.50 -2.47 7.43
CA PHE A 119 10.50 -1.48 8.53
C PHE A 119 11.87 -1.29 9.18
N GLY A 120 12.71 -2.34 9.21
CA GLY A 120 14.06 -2.30 9.76
C GLY A 120 15.08 -1.62 8.85
N LEU A 121 14.75 -1.48 7.55
CA LEU A 121 15.63 -0.90 6.53
C LEU A 121 15.35 0.58 6.28
N LEU A 122 14.09 1.01 6.42
CA LEU A 122 13.70 2.40 6.20
C LEU A 122 14.03 3.28 7.41
N ALA A 123 14.73 4.39 7.20
CA ALA A 123 14.98 5.39 8.25
C ALA A 123 13.68 6.06 8.68
N ASN A 124 13.57 6.50 9.94
CA ASN A 124 12.51 7.42 10.32
C ASN A 124 12.94 8.83 9.87
N VAL A 125 12.13 9.50 9.04
CA VAL A 125 12.52 10.73 8.34
C VAL A 125 11.54 11.85 8.68
N VAL A 126 12.04 13.08 8.75
CA VAL A 126 11.18 14.28 8.76
C VAL A 126 10.97 14.71 7.32
N TRP A 127 9.75 14.55 6.82
CA TRP A 127 9.35 14.92 5.46
C TRP A 127 8.98 16.40 5.43
N THR A 128 9.74 17.21 4.70
CA THR A 128 9.61 18.68 4.74
C THR A 128 9.40 19.30 3.38
N SER A 129 9.00 20.58 3.35
CA SER A 129 8.88 21.38 2.12
C SER A 129 10.17 21.57 1.34
N ILE A 130 11.33 21.24 1.92
CA ILE A 130 12.64 21.29 1.24
C ILE A 130 13.25 19.90 1.03
N GLY A 131 12.47 18.82 1.20
CA GLY A 131 12.91 17.43 1.07
C GLY A 131 13.11 16.72 2.41
N PRO A 132 13.61 15.47 2.40
CA PRO A 132 13.80 14.68 3.61
C PRO A 132 14.94 15.24 4.46
N VAL A 133 14.75 15.20 5.78
CA VAL A 133 15.70 15.66 6.80
C VAL A 133 15.83 14.59 7.90
N PRO A 134 17.05 14.30 8.40
CA PRO A 134 17.21 13.43 9.56
C PRO A 134 16.48 13.97 10.79
N VAL A 135 15.89 13.10 11.61
CA VAL A 135 15.11 13.52 12.80
C VAL A 135 15.93 14.38 13.77
N GLY A 136 17.20 14.04 13.99
CA GLY A 136 18.09 14.80 14.88
C GLY A 136 18.45 16.20 14.37
N ASP A 137 18.25 16.47 13.08
CA ASP A 137 18.78 17.66 12.41
C ASP A 137 17.69 18.71 12.08
N ILE A 138 16.42 18.43 12.38
CA ILE A 138 15.29 19.26 11.94
C ILE A 138 15.37 20.71 12.44
N GLU A 139 15.78 20.96 13.68
CA GLU A 139 15.85 22.33 14.20
C GLU A 139 17.02 23.12 13.60
N ARG A 140 18.13 22.46 13.26
CA ARG A 140 19.23 23.06 12.48
C ARG A 140 18.75 23.41 11.07
N ALA A 141 18.07 22.48 10.40
CA ALA A 141 17.53 22.71 9.06
C ALA A 141 16.48 23.83 9.04
N ARG A 142 15.62 23.90 10.06
CA ARG A 142 14.63 24.96 10.24
C ARG A 142 15.29 26.34 10.40
N LEU A 143 16.36 26.43 11.19
CA LEU A 143 17.12 27.67 11.34
C LEU A 143 17.81 28.08 10.03
N ALA A 144 18.44 27.12 9.33
CA ALA A 144 19.08 27.37 8.04
C ALA A 144 18.09 27.88 6.99
N ALA A 145 16.90 27.26 6.89
CA ALA A 145 15.83 27.72 6.01
C ALA A 145 15.40 29.16 6.35
N ARG A 146 15.21 29.49 7.63
CA ARG A 146 14.85 30.85 8.06
C ARG A 146 15.93 31.88 7.74
N ALA A 147 17.20 31.50 7.84
CA ALA A 147 18.32 32.39 7.48
C ALA A 147 18.30 32.78 6.00
N GLU A 148 17.75 31.93 5.14
CA GLU A 148 17.52 32.19 3.71
C GLU A 148 16.14 32.81 3.42
N GLY A 149 15.37 33.18 4.45
CA GLY A 149 14.02 33.73 4.31
C GLY A 149 12.96 32.69 3.89
N LEU A 150 13.27 31.39 3.98
CA LEU A 150 12.38 30.30 3.63
C LEU A 150 11.58 29.83 4.86
N HIS A 151 10.31 29.47 4.65
CA HIS A 151 9.50 28.76 5.64
C HIS A 151 9.60 27.25 5.42
N LEU A 152 10.09 26.52 6.44
CA LEU A 152 10.14 25.06 6.43
C LEU A 152 8.87 24.49 7.07
N ALA A 153 8.04 23.85 6.25
CA ALA A 153 6.88 23.07 6.70
C ALA A 153 7.30 21.60 6.90
N VAL A 154 6.77 20.97 7.94
CA VAL A 154 6.91 19.53 8.18
C VAL A 154 5.58 18.88 7.83
N TYR A 155 5.58 17.98 6.85
CA TYR A 155 4.40 17.23 6.43
C TYR A 155 4.18 15.98 7.29
N GLY A 156 5.26 15.34 7.73
CA GLY A 156 5.17 14.16 8.58
C GLY A 156 6.53 13.72 9.13
N VAL A 157 6.49 12.86 10.14
CA VAL A 157 7.66 12.18 10.70
C VAL A 157 7.39 10.68 10.68
N ASP A 158 7.89 9.99 9.66
CA ASP A 158 7.57 8.58 9.41
C ASP A 158 8.65 7.92 8.53
N LYS A 159 8.63 6.59 8.45
CA LYS A 159 9.46 5.76 7.57
C LYS A 159 8.94 5.71 6.13
N PHE A 160 7.66 5.98 5.91
CA PHE A 160 7.02 5.92 4.60
C PHE A 160 6.61 7.33 4.17
N PRO A 161 7.06 7.80 2.99
CA PRO A 161 6.59 9.07 2.45
C PRO A 161 5.23 8.92 1.77
N ARG A 162 4.69 10.06 1.30
CA ARG A 162 3.50 10.12 0.44
C ARG A 162 3.83 9.60 -0.95
N MET A 163 2.94 8.82 -1.54
CA MET A 163 3.14 8.21 -2.87
C MET A 163 3.34 9.26 -3.96
N THR A 164 2.55 10.33 -3.94
CA THR A 164 2.50 11.35 -5.00
C THR A 164 3.74 12.22 -5.08
N ASP A 165 4.58 12.21 -4.05
CA ASP A 165 5.88 12.88 -4.07
C ASP A 165 6.90 12.13 -4.95
N TYR A 166 6.58 10.88 -5.33
CA TYR A 166 7.44 9.99 -6.12
C TYR A 166 6.80 9.59 -7.46
N VAL A 167 5.51 9.24 -7.43
CA VAL A 167 4.75 8.81 -8.63
C VAL A 167 3.26 9.16 -8.50
N VAL A 168 2.70 9.65 -9.60
CA VAL A 168 1.25 9.83 -9.76
C VAL A 168 0.77 8.85 -10.83
N PRO A 169 0.16 7.71 -10.46
CA PRO A 169 -0.27 6.72 -11.45
C PRO A 169 -1.41 7.27 -12.32
N ALA A 170 -1.32 7.01 -13.64
CA ALA A 170 -2.33 7.47 -14.59
C ALA A 170 -3.72 6.88 -14.30
N GLY A 171 -4.76 7.71 -14.49
CA GLY A 171 -6.16 7.33 -14.33
C GLY A 171 -6.66 7.31 -12.89
N VAL A 172 -5.92 7.89 -11.94
CA VAL A 172 -6.26 7.91 -10.50
C VAL A 172 -6.53 9.33 -10.04
N ARG A 173 -7.46 9.49 -9.08
CA ARG A 173 -7.65 10.74 -8.33
C ARG A 173 -7.38 10.50 -6.86
N ILE A 174 -6.68 11.43 -6.22
CA ILE A 174 -6.40 11.42 -4.78
C ILE A 174 -6.71 12.83 -4.27
N ALA A 175 -7.75 12.96 -3.45
CA ALA A 175 -8.23 14.26 -2.98
C ALA A 175 -7.32 14.84 -1.89
N ASP A 176 -6.85 13.99 -0.97
CA ASP A 176 -5.82 14.32 0.02
C ASP A 176 -4.66 13.33 -0.12
N ALA A 177 -3.54 13.80 -0.65
CA ALA A 177 -2.37 13.00 -0.93
C ALA A 177 -1.61 12.55 0.33
N ASP A 178 -1.83 13.21 1.47
CA ASP A 178 -1.17 12.85 2.73
C ASP A 178 -1.60 11.45 3.23
N ARG A 179 -2.71 10.92 2.69
CA ARG A 179 -3.32 9.64 3.12
C ARG A 179 -2.99 8.44 2.23
N VAL A 180 -2.10 8.61 1.26
CA VAL A 180 -1.65 7.51 0.38
C VAL A 180 -0.14 7.37 0.49
N ARG A 181 0.30 6.29 1.15
CA ARG A 181 1.74 6.00 1.32
C ARG A 181 2.37 5.49 0.03
N LEU A 182 3.64 5.83 -0.19
CA LEU A 182 4.46 5.15 -1.19
C LEU A 182 4.42 3.64 -0.95
N GLY A 183 4.19 2.87 -2.02
CA GLY A 183 3.90 1.44 -1.97
C GLY A 183 2.41 1.10 -2.02
N ALA A 184 1.50 2.07 -1.97
CA ALA A 184 0.10 1.84 -2.32
C ALA A 184 -0.04 1.54 -3.82
N HIS A 185 -0.93 0.61 -4.18
CA HIS A 185 -1.25 0.24 -5.56
C HIS A 185 -2.68 0.69 -5.90
N LEU A 186 -2.82 1.73 -6.72
CA LEU A 186 -4.12 2.27 -7.10
C LEU A 186 -4.39 2.03 -8.59
N ALA A 187 -5.24 1.07 -8.91
CA ALA A 187 -5.60 0.75 -10.29
C ALA A 187 -6.32 1.92 -10.98
N SER A 188 -6.24 1.96 -12.32
CA SER A 188 -6.90 2.99 -13.12
C SER A 188 -8.41 3.01 -12.84
N GLY A 189 -8.99 4.20 -12.70
CA GLY A 189 -10.39 4.40 -12.30
C GLY A 189 -10.56 4.62 -10.79
N THR A 190 -9.55 4.30 -9.98
CA THR A 190 -9.63 4.52 -8.53
C THR A 190 -9.71 6.00 -8.17
N THR A 191 -10.60 6.33 -7.24
CA THR A 191 -10.66 7.62 -6.57
C THR A 191 -10.48 7.42 -5.07
N VAL A 192 -9.44 8.02 -4.50
CA VAL A 192 -9.27 8.14 -3.06
C VAL A 192 -9.77 9.52 -2.63
N MET A 193 -10.86 9.56 -1.88
CA MET A 193 -11.42 10.80 -1.33
C MET A 193 -10.69 11.22 -0.05
N HIS A 194 -11.03 12.39 0.50
CA HIS A 194 -10.33 13.00 1.63
C HIS A 194 -10.25 12.11 2.88
N GLU A 195 -11.26 11.29 3.17
CA GLU A 195 -11.23 10.36 4.31
C GLU A 195 -10.60 9.00 3.93
N GLY A 196 -10.44 8.75 2.64
CA GLY A 196 -9.79 7.57 2.10
C GLY A 196 -8.34 7.48 2.56
N PHE A 197 -7.89 6.27 2.88
CA PHE A 197 -6.50 5.99 3.22
C PHE A 197 -6.06 4.69 2.57
N CYS A 198 -4.85 4.68 2.00
CA CYS A 198 -4.25 3.45 1.48
C CYS A 198 -2.82 3.30 1.97
N ASN A 199 -2.55 2.18 2.64
CA ASN A 199 -1.23 1.84 3.12
C ASN A 199 -0.34 1.27 2.01
N PHE A 200 0.94 1.01 2.32
CA PHE A 200 1.83 0.29 1.42
C PHE A 200 1.42 -1.18 1.27
N ASN A 201 1.79 -1.81 0.16
CA ASN A 201 1.45 -3.20 -0.18
C ASN A 201 -0.05 -3.47 -0.04
N ALA A 202 -0.86 -2.51 -0.46
CA ALA A 202 -2.31 -2.54 -0.37
C ALA A 202 -2.91 -1.71 -1.50
N GLY A 203 -4.22 -1.84 -1.70
CA GLY A 203 -4.97 -0.94 -2.57
C GLY A 203 -5.97 -1.68 -3.45
N THR A 204 -6.15 -1.16 -4.66
CA THR A 204 -7.25 -1.54 -5.56
C THR A 204 -6.71 -2.25 -6.80
N LEU A 205 -7.48 -3.23 -7.30
CA LEU A 205 -7.18 -3.95 -8.54
C LEU A 205 -8.02 -3.51 -9.74
N GLY A 206 -8.96 -2.58 -9.53
CA GLY A 206 -9.80 -2.01 -10.58
C GLY A 206 -10.33 -0.62 -10.23
N THR A 207 -11.51 -0.30 -10.76
CA THR A 207 -12.23 0.94 -10.46
C THR A 207 -12.87 0.83 -9.08
N SER A 208 -12.55 1.76 -8.19
CA SER A 208 -13.07 1.79 -6.82
C SER A 208 -13.22 3.21 -6.31
N MET A 209 -14.29 3.46 -5.54
CA MET A 209 -14.37 4.63 -4.67
C MET A 209 -13.81 4.28 -3.29
N VAL A 210 -12.78 5.01 -2.84
CA VAL A 210 -12.11 4.78 -1.55
C VAL A 210 -12.26 6.01 -0.67
N GLU A 211 -13.18 5.91 0.28
CA GLU A 211 -13.49 6.94 1.29
C GLU A 211 -13.21 6.44 2.72
N GLY A 212 -12.83 5.17 2.87
CA GLY A 212 -12.38 4.57 4.13
C GLY A 212 -10.92 4.10 4.09
N ARG A 213 -10.54 3.28 5.06
CA ARG A 213 -9.14 2.89 5.31
C ARG A 213 -8.84 1.48 4.80
N ILE A 214 -7.91 1.39 3.85
CA ILE A 214 -7.33 0.15 3.34
C ILE A 214 -6.00 -0.11 4.08
N SER A 215 -6.02 -1.09 4.98
CA SER A 215 -4.85 -1.48 5.78
C SER A 215 -3.76 -2.16 4.92
N GLN A 216 -2.53 -2.23 5.46
CA GLN A 216 -1.41 -2.92 4.81
C GLN A 216 -1.76 -4.38 4.46
N GLY A 217 -1.39 -4.82 3.26
CA GLY A 217 -1.68 -6.16 2.73
C GLY A 217 -3.06 -6.29 2.07
N VAL A 218 -4.01 -5.41 2.40
CA VAL A 218 -5.41 -5.52 1.95
C VAL A 218 -5.52 -5.21 0.46
N ILE A 219 -6.29 -6.05 -0.22
CA ILE A 219 -6.64 -5.90 -1.64
C ILE A 219 -8.15 -5.64 -1.76
N VAL A 220 -8.53 -4.69 -2.60
CA VAL A 220 -9.91 -4.39 -2.99
C VAL A 220 -10.10 -4.67 -4.47
N GLY A 221 -11.07 -5.54 -4.79
CA GLY A 221 -11.42 -5.94 -6.15
C GLY A 221 -12.11 -4.84 -6.97
N ASP A 222 -12.33 -5.12 -8.25
CA ASP A 222 -12.95 -4.19 -9.20
C ASP A 222 -14.41 -3.88 -8.85
N GLY A 223 -14.81 -2.62 -9.02
CA GLY A 223 -16.16 -2.13 -8.73
C GLY A 223 -16.53 -2.08 -7.25
N SER A 224 -15.59 -2.34 -6.34
CA SER A 224 -15.86 -2.30 -4.91
C SER A 224 -15.66 -0.90 -4.33
N ASP A 225 -16.62 -0.47 -3.52
CA ASP A 225 -16.64 0.86 -2.89
C ASP A 225 -16.48 0.76 -1.38
N ILE A 226 -15.54 1.56 -0.86
CA ILE A 226 -15.21 1.65 0.57
C ILE A 226 -15.74 2.98 1.09
N GLY A 227 -16.91 2.96 1.71
CA GLY A 227 -17.62 4.16 2.15
C GLY A 227 -16.86 5.00 3.20
N GLY A 228 -17.30 6.25 3.36
CA GLY A 228 -16.65 7.26 4.21
C GLY A 228 -16.35 6.75 5.62
N GLY A 229 -15.08 6.80 6.03
CA GLY A 229 -14.65 6.40 7.38
C GLY A 229 -14.65 4.89 7.63
N ALA A 230 -15.05 4.06 6.65
CA ALA A 230 -15.07 2.61 6.80
C ALA A 230 -13.67 2.04 7.12
N SER A 231 -13.64 0.89 7.79
CA SER A 231 -12.42 0.23 8.25
C SER A 231 -12.25 -1.16 7.64
N ILE A 232 -11.17 -1.40 6.91
CA ILE A 232 -10.77 -2.77 6.57
C ILE A 232 -9.61 -3.16 7.48
N MET A 233 -9.84 -4.18 8.30
CA MET A 233 -8.89 -4.62 9.32
C MET A 233 -7.63 -5.21 8.67
N GLY A 234 -6.46 -4.69 9.03
CA GLY A 234 -5.18 -5.32 8.72
C GLY A 234 -4.88 -6.48 9.68
N THR A 235 -3.85 -7.25 9.38
CA THR A 235 -3.40 -8.42 10.17
C THR A 235 -3.21 -8.10 11.67
N LEU A 236 -2.79 -6.88 12.01
CA LEU A 236 -2.45 -6.48 13.38
C LEU A 236 -3.64 -6.08 14.27
N SER A 237 -4.85 -5.93 13.74
CA SER A 237 -5.97 -5.30 14.47
C SER A 237 -6.99 -6.29 15.08
N GLY A 238 -6.84 -7.61 14.88
CA GLY A 238 -7.84 -8.59 15.35
C GLY A 238 -7.32 -9.97 15.79
N GLY A 239 -6.03 -10.11 16.09
CA GLY A 239 -5.45 -11.37 16.61
C GLY A 239 -5.32 -12.51 15.59
N GLY A 240 -5.54 -12.24 14.30
CA GLY A 240 -5.36 -13.19 13.20
C GLY A 240 -4.05 -12.98 12.44
N LYS A 241 -3.55 -14.03 11.77
CA LYS A 241 -2.40 -13.94 10.84
C LYS A 241 -2.81 -13.73 9.38
N THR A 242 -4.11 -13.78 9.09
CA THR A 242 -4.64 -13.74 7.72
C THR A 242 -4.87 -12.31 7.27
N VAL A 243 -4.41 -11.99 6.08
CA VAL A 243 -4.64 -10.71 5.42
C VAL A 243 -6.06 -10.70 4.85
N VAL A 244 -6.84 -9.65 5.16
CA VAL A 244 -8.20 -9.48 4.65
C VAL A 244 -8.17 -9.02 3.20
N SER A 245 -9.08 -9.55 2.38
CA SER A 245 -9.34 -9.11 1.01
C SER A 245 -10.82 -8.79 0.82
N ILE A 246 -11.11 -7.83 -0.05
CA ILE A 246 -12.47 -7.51 -0.50
C ILE A 246 -12.54 -7.89 -1.98
N GLY A 247 -13.51 -8.74 -2.35
CA GLY A 247 -13.75 -9.13 -3.73
C GLY A 247 -14.27 -8.00 -4.61
N GLU A 248 -14.91 -8.36 -5.71
CA GLU A 248 -15.48 -7.43 -6.68
C GLU A 248 -16.88 -6.97 -6.27
N ARG A 249 -17.28 -5.77 -6.73
CA ARG A 249 -18.65 -5.21 -6.57
C ARG A 249 -19.19 -5.23 -5.14
N CYS A 250 -18.29 -5.12 -4.17
CA CYS A 250 -18.64 -5.00 -2.76
C CYS A 250 -18.97 -3.56 -2.39
N LEU A 251 -19.75 -3.39 -1.32
CA LEU A 251 -20.00 -2.09 -0.71
C LEU A 251 -19.80 -2.16 0.80
N LEU A 252 -18.79 -1.45 1.31
CA LEU A 252 -18.72 -1.14 2.73
C LEU A 252 -19.43 0.19 2.96
N GLY A 253 -20.50 0.18 3.74
CA GLY A 253 -21.20 1.40 4.12
C GLY A 253 -20.31 2.37 4.89
N ALA A 254 -20.70 3.65 4.94
CA ALA A 254 -19.98 4.64 5.72
C ALA A 254 -19.86 4.21 7.20
N GLU A 255 -18.71 4.44 7.82
CA GLU A 255 -18.38 4.04 9.20
C GLU A 255 -18.54 2.54 9.49
N ALA A 256 -18.66 1.70 8.45
CA ALA A 256 -18.64 0.26 8.61
C ALA A 256 -17.24 -0.25 8.95
N GLY A 257 -17.13 -1.50 9.39
CA GLY A 257 -15.85 -2.16 9.56
C GLY A 257 -15.91 -3.64 9.23
N ILE A 258 -14.85 -4.18 8.66
CA ILE A 258 -14.76 -5.58 8.28
C ILE A 258 -13.42 -6.18 8.68
N GLY A 259 -13.49 -7.30 9.41
CA GLY A 259 -12.35 -8.04 9.94
C GLY A 259 -12.24 -9.48 9.42
N ILE A 260 -12.93 -9.79 8.33
CA ILE A 260 -12.87 -11.05 7.57
C ILE A 260 -12.74 -10.72 6.09
N SER A 261 -12.28 -11.66 5.25
CA SER A 261 -12.36 -11.44 3.81
C SER A 261 -13.81 -11.47 3.34
N LEU A 262 -14.13 -10.65 2.35
CA LEU A 262 -15.36 -10.74 1.58
C LEU A 262 -15.03 -11.30 0.20
N GLY A 263 -15.86 -12.21 -0.29
CA GLY A 263 -15.87 -12.56 -1.70
C GLY A 263 -16.53 -11.44 -2.51
N ASP A 264 -17.12 -11.79 -3.64
CA ASP A 264 -17.77 -10.84 -4.53
C ASP A 264 -19.18 -10.48 -4.08
N ASP A 265 -19.65 -9.32 -4.53
CA ASP A 265 -21.03 -8.87 -4.38
C ASP A 265 -21.50 -8.83 -2.92
N CYS A 266 -20.60 -8.54 -1.97
CA CYS A 266 -20.95 -8.42 -0.55
C CYS A 266 -21.30 -6.98 -0.15
N VAL A 267 -22.13 -6.81 0.88
CA VAL A 267 -22.48 -5.50 1.46
C VAL A 267 -22.34 -5.55 2.97
N VAL A 268 -21.73 -4.53 3.55
CA VAL A 268 -21.75 -4.28 4.99
C VAL A 268 -22.49 -2.99 5.24
N GLU A 269 -23.56 -3.05 6.05
CA GLU A 269 -24.34 -1.89 6.44
C GLU A 269 -23.47 -0.77 7.05
N ALA A 270 -23.86 0.48 6.80
CA ALA A 270 -23.23 1.64 7.43
C ALA A 270 -23.24 1.54 8.97
N GLY A 271 -22.13 1.91 9.60
CA GLY A 271 -21.96 1.86 11.05
C GLY A 271 -21.83 0.45 11.65
N LEU A 272 -21.88 -0.62 10.85
CA LEU A 272 -21.69 -1.99 11.32
C LEU A 272 -20.22 -2.40 11.23
N TYR A 273 -19.62 -2.74 12.38
CA TYR A 273 -18.33 -3.43 12.42
C TYR A 273 -18.51 -4.95 12.59
N VAL A 274 -18.08 -5.72 11.59
CA VAL A 274 -18.05 -7.19 11.60
C VAL A 274 -16.62 -7.67 11.84
N THR A 275 -16.33 -8.12 13.07
CA THR A 275 -15.05 -8.74 13.42
C THR A 275 -15.11 -10.25 13.13
N ALA A 276 -13.95 -10.91 13.02
CA ALA A 276 -13.88 -12.37 12.87
C ALA A 276 -14.62 -13.15 13.99
N GLY A 277 -14.69 -12.57 15.19
CA GLY A 277 -15.37 -13.15 16.35
C GLY A 277 -16.85 -12.76 16.49
N THR A 278 -17.35 -11.82 15.69
CA THR A 278 -18.75 -11.38 15.73
C THR A 278 -19.66 -12.59 15.47
N ARG A 279 -20.61 -12.83 16.38
CA ARG A 279 -21.65 -13.84 16.17
C ARG A 279 -22.72 -13.26 15.25
N VAL A 280 -23.04 -13.97 14.18
CA VAL A 280 -24.00 -13.55 13.17
C VAL A 280 -25.12 -14.57 13.07
N SER A 281 -26.36 -14.09 13.02
CA SER A 281 -27.54 -14.89 12.75
C SER A 281 -27.70 -15.08 11.24
N LEU A 282 -27.84 -16.33 10.81
CA LEU A 282 -28.07 -16.73 9.43
C LEU A 282 -29.58 -16.78 9.11
N PRO A 283 -29.99 -16.86 7.83
CA PRO A 283 -31.41 -16.91 7.45
C PRO A 283 -32.19 -18.12 7.98
N ASP A 284 -31.49 -19.20 8.33
CA ASP A 284 -32.04 -20.40 8.97
C ASP A 284 -32.01 -20.35 10.50
N GLU A 285 -31.80 -19.15 11.07
CA GLU A 285 -31.71 -18.85 12.50
C GLU A 285 -30.48 -19.45 13.20
N THR A 286 -29.61 -20.18 12.50
CA THR A 286 -28.35 -20.63 13.08
C THR A 286 -27.41 -19.46 13.34
N ILE A 287 -26.57 -19.59 14.38
CA ILE A 287 -25.62 -18.55 14.79
C ILE A 287 -24.21 -19.09 14.64
N VAL A 288 -23.41 -18.41 13.82
CA VAL A 288 -22.01 -18.75 13.57
C VAL A 288 -21.09 -17.57 13.87
N LYS A 289 -19.77 -17.80 13.92
CA LYS A 289 -18.81 -16.69 13.94
C LYS A 289 -18.61 -16.18 12.51
N ALA A 290 -18.50 -14.88 12.32
CA ALA A 290 -18.31 -14.27 11.00
C ALA A 290 -17.09 -14.82 10.24
N LYS A 291 -16.02 -15.27 10.95
CA LYS A 291 -14.88 -15.95 10.31
C LYS A 291 -15.26 -17.16 9.45
N GLU A 292 -16.37 -17.82 9.75
CA GLU A 292 -16.86 -18.97 8.99
C GLU A 292 -17.44 -18.56 7.64
N LEU A 293 -17.73 -17.27 7.45
CA LEU A 293 -18.22 -16.69 6.19
C LEU A 293 -17.12 -15.95 5.42
N SER A 294 -15.85 -16.07 5.84
CA SER A 294 -14.75 -15.35 5.21
C SER A 294 -14.55 -15.81 3.78
N GLY A 295 -14.60 -14.88 2.82
CA GLY A 295 -14.49 -15.15 1.38
C GLY A 295 -15.81 -15.52 0.70
N ALA A 296 -16.91 -15.62 1.45
CA ALA A 296 -18.24 -15.86 0.89
C ALA A 296 -18.69 -14.72 -0.04
N ASN A 297 -19.44 -15.09 -1.08
CA ASN A 297 -20.01 -14.15 -2.04
C ASN A 297 -21.46 -13.80 -1.67
N ASN A 298 -21.99 -12.70 -2.24
CA ASN A 298 -23.43 -12.37 -2.22
C ASN A 298 -24.05 -12.22 -0.82
N LEU A 299 -23.26 -11.81 0.19
CA LEU A 299 -23.75 -11.63 1.56
C LEU A 299 -24.07 -10.16 1.86
N LEU A 300 -25.13 -9.93 2.64
CA LEU A 300 -25.43 -8.66 3.27
C LEU A 300 -25.29 -8.82 4.79
N PHE A 301 -24.33 -8.12 5.38
CA PHE A 301 -24.19 -7.99 6.82
C PHE A 301 -24.95 -6.75 7.30
N ARG A 302 -25.86 -6.92 8.25
CA ARG A 302 -26.63 -5.82 8.85
C ARG A 302 -26.82 -6.01 10.35
N ARG A 303 -27.18 -4.96 11.05
CA ARG A 303 -27.68 -5.00 12.43
C ARG A 303 -29.19 -4.80 12.41
N ASN A 304 -29.92 -5.76 12.94
CA ASN A 304 -31.35 -5.61 13.15
C ASN A 304 -31.61 -4.48 14.15
N SER A 305 -32.30 -3.43 13.70
CA SER A 305 -32.52 -2.22 14.51
C SER A 305 -33.55 -2.40 15.63
N ILE A 306 -34.30 -3.52 15.64
CA ILE A 306 -35.27 -3.84 16.70
C ILE A 306 -34.60 -4.72 17.76
N THR A 307 -33.87 -5.75 17.35
CA THR A 307 -33.29 -6.75 18.28
C THR A 307 -31.83 -6.47 18.65
N GLY A 308 -31.13 -5.66 17.87
CA GLY A 308 -29.69 -5.41 17.98
C GLY A 308 -28.80 -6.54 17.45
N ALA A 309 -29.39 -7.66 17.00
CA ALA A 309 -28.66 -8.81 16.46
C ALA A 309 -27.92 -8.44 15.18
N VAL A 310 -26.70 -8.97 15.00
CA VAL A 310 -26.00 -8.91 13.71
C VAL A 310 -26.48 -10.07 12.87
N GLU A 311 -26.97 -9.78 11.68
CA GLU A 311 -27.58 -10.72 10.75
C GLU A 311 -26.78 -10.78 9.46
N VAL A 312 -26.83 -11.93 8.81
CA VAL A 312 -26.38 -12.12 7.44
C VAL A 312 -27.56 -12.55 6.60
N LEU A 313 -27.77 -11.84 5.48
CA LEU A 313 -28.75 -12.20 4.48
C LEU A 313 -28.05 -12.56 3.16
N GLN A 314 -28.68 -13.40 2.37
CA GLN A 314 -28.29 -13.60 0.98
C GLN A 314 -28.89 -12.51 0.11
N ARG A 315 -28.06 -11.84 -0.69
CA ARG A 315 -28.50 -10.70 -1.52
C ARG A 315 -29.34 -11.12 -2.72
N THR A 316 -29.04 -12.28 -3.30
CA THR A 316 -29.69 -12.81 -4.49
C THR A 316 -29.92 -14.31 -4.38
N GLY A 317 -31.07 -14.79 -4.83
CA GLY A 317 -31.44 -16.21 -4.74
C GLY A 317 -31.98 -16.61 -3.37
N SER A 318 -32.01 -17.92 -3.10
CA SER A 318 -32.47 -18.51 -1.84
C SER A 318 -31.31 -19.03 -1.01
N TRP A 319 -31.43 -18.95 0.32
CA TRP A 319 -30.47 -19.52 1.26
C TRP A 319 -30.40 -21.04 1.13
N GLY A 320 -29.26 -21.54 0.64
CA GLY A 320 -28.97 -22.98 0.47
C GLY A 320 -28.33 -23.65 1.69
N GLY A 321 -28.03 -22.87 2.74
CA GLY A 321 -27.32 -23.33 3.93
C GLY A 321 -25.83 -22.97 3.92
N LEU A 322 -25.21 -23.00 5.11
CA LEU A 322 -23.81 -22.62 5.30
C LEU A 322 -22.84 -23.44 4.45
N ASN A 323 -23.05 -24.76 4.35
CA ASN A 323 -22.16 -25.64 3.58
C ASN A 323 -22.16 -25.30 2.09
N GLU A 324 -23.30 -24.90 1.52
CA GLU A 324 -23.37 -24.52 0.10
C GLU A 324 -22.56 -23.25 -0.14
N ILE A 325 -22.63 -22.27 0.77
CA ILE A 325 -21.81 -21.05 0.70
C ILE A 325 -20.33 -21.38 0.84
N LEU A 326 -19.95 -22.20 1.83
CA LEU A 326 -18.57 -22.64 2.07
C LEU A 326 -17.95 -23.42 0.90
N HIS A 327 -18.77 -24.11 0.10
CA HIS A 327 -18.31 -25.01 -0.96
C HIS A 327 -18.64 -24.54 -2.38
N SER A 328 -19.36 -23.42 -2.53
CA SER A 328 -19.52 -22.70 -3.80
C SER A 328 -18.22 -22.05 -4.30
N HIS A 329 -17.13 -22.21 -3.56
CA HIS A 329 -15.80 -21.62 -3.78
C HIS A 329 -14.82 -22.48 -4.60
N ASN A 330 -15.26 -23.62 -5.15
CA ASN A 330 -14.45 -24.50 -6.00
C ASN A 330 -14.81 -24.38 -7.48
#